data_AF-A0A4R4X3L2-F1
#
_entry.id   AF-A0A4R4X3L2-F1
#
_cell.length_a   1.000
_cell.length_b   1.000
_cell.length_c   1.000
_cell.angle_alpha   90.00
_cell.angle_beta   90.00
_cell.angle_gamma   90.00
#
_symmetry.space_group_name_H-M   'P 1'
#
loop_
_entity.id
_entity.type
_entity.pdbx_description
1 polymer ?
#
loop_
_entity_poly.entity_id
_entity_poly.type
_entity_poly.pdbx_seq_one_letter_code
_entity_poly.pdbx_strand_id
1 'polypeptide(L)' 'MSHHTAPHQPSIPLPPGAPPTTAAAPTAGVRSTPAERRARAEWLAAEFRRRAAGCDNPQEEANLLRSADSLLRLASAYQP' A
#
# COMPACT_ATOMS: atom_id res chain seq x y z
N MET A 1 -51.85 2.51 -1.14
CA MET A 1 -51.20 3.66 -0.47
C MET A 1 -50.04 3.11 0.35
N SER A 2 -48.84 3.43 -0.09
CA SER A 2 -47.56 2.87 0.36
C SER A 2 -47.28 3.19 1.84
N HIS A 3 -46.99 2.18 2.65
CA HIS A 3 -46.25 2.35 3.90
C HIS A 3 -44.87 1.72 3.70
N HIS A 4 -43.88 2.59 3.64
CA HIS A 4 -42.47 2.29 3.46
C HIS A 4 -41.91 1.88 4.83
N THR A 5 -41.65 0.59 5.03
CA THR A 5 -40.98 0.09 6.24
C THR A 5 -39.49 0.45 6.15
N ALA A 6 -39.06 1.38 7.00
CA ALA A 6 -37.66 1.75 7.16
C ALA A 6 -36.84 0.58 7.73
N PRO A 7 -35.61 0.31 7.25
CA PRO A 7 -34.72 -0.62 7.91
C PRO A 7 -34.23 -0.02 9.23
N HIS A 8 -34.55 -0.73 10.31
CA HIS A 8 -34.09 -0.50 11.68
C HIS A 8 -32.56 -0.54 11.72
N GLN A 9 -31.92 0.61 11.91
CA GLN A 9 -30.47 0.71 12.09
C GLN A 9 -30.13 0.40 13.55
N PRO A 10 -29.30 -0.62 13.86
CA PRO A 10 -28.86 -0.87 15.23
C PRO A 10 -27.91 0.25 15.66
N SER A 11 -28.31 1.02 16.66
CA SER A 11 -27.47 2.01 17.32
C SER A 11 -26.40 1.30 18.15
N ILE A 12 -25.16 1.29 17.67
CA ILE A 12 -24.01 0.79 18.43
C ILE A 12 -23.56 1.91 19.38
N PRO A 13 -23.51 1.69 20.70
CA PRO A 13 -22.94 2.67 21.62
C PRO A 13 -21.42 2.75 21.44
N LEU A 14 -20.92 3.93 21.08
CA LEU A 14 -19.49 4.24 21.05
C LEU A 14 -18.95 4.34 22.48
N PRO A 15 -17.88 3.60 22.84
CA PRO A 15 -17.21 3.78 24.14
C PRO A 15 -16.42 5.09 24.16
N PRO A 16 -16.42 5.84 25.28
CA PRO A 16 -15.60 7.04 25.42
C PRO A 16 -14.16 6.65 25.76
N GLY A 17 -13.20 7.15 25.00
CA GLY A 17 -11.80 7.23 25.45
C GLY A 17 -10.84 6.15 24.97
N ALA A 18 -10.84 5.80 23.67
CA ALA A 18 -9.60 5.35 23.07
C ALA A 18 -8.68 6.58 22.87
N PRO A 19 -7.46 6.62 23.42
CA PRO A 19 -6.50 7.67 23.08
C PRO A 19 -6.31 7.67 21.56
N PRO A 20 -6.07 8.83 20.92
CA PRO A 20 -5.63 8.80 19.54
C PRO A 20 -4.37 7.94 19.52
N THR A 21 -4.46 6.78 18.87
CA THR A 21 -3.28 6.03 18.44
C THR A 21 -2.36 7.07 17.85
N THR A 22 -1.28 7.35 18.59
CA THR A 22 -0.24 8.26 18.15
C THR A 22 0.22 7.66 16.84
N ALA A 23 -0.24 8.24 15.72
CA ALA A 23 0.34 8.02 14.43
C ALA A 23 1.82 8.31 14.67
N ALA A 24 2.61 7.23 14.72
CA ALA A 24 4.04 7.33 14.92
C ALA A 24 4.50 8.40 13.95
N ALA A 25 5.03 9.49 14.51
CA ALA A 25 5.50 10.63 13.74
C ALA A 25 6.29 10.09 12.55
N PRO A 26 6.08 10.58 11.31
CA PRO A 26 6.96 10.20 10.22
C PRO A 26 8.37 10.55 10.70
N THR A 27 9.17 9.53 10.99
CA THR A 27 10.58 9.68 11.30
C THR A 27 11.13 10.53 10.19
N ALA A 28 11.52 11.77 10.55
CA ALA A 28 11.88 12.81 9.61
C ALA A 28 12.92 12.21 8.67
N GLY A 29 12.43 11.85 7.48
CA GLY A 29 13.16 10.97 6.58
C GLY A 29 14.41 11.70 6.16
N VAL A 30 15.56 11.04 6.32
CA VAL A 30 16.73 11.36 5.52
C VAL A 30 16.24 11.43 4.08
N ARG A 31 16.24 12.62 3.48
CA ARG A 31 15.69 12.83 2.14
C ARG A 31 16.61 12.09 1.17
N SER A 32 16.28 10.84 0.84
CA SER A 32 17.00 10.08 -0.18
C SER A 32 16.97 10.87 -1.48
N THR A 33 18.12 11.00 -2.12
CA THR A 33 18.24 11.64 -3.43
C THR A 33 17.38 10.91 -4.47
N PRO A 34 16.96 11.56 -5.57
CA PRO A 34 16.24 10.89 -6.65
C PRO A 34 16.99 9.65 -7.17
N ALA A 35 18.32 9.72 -7.26
CA ALA A 35 19.17 8.60 -7.65
C ALA A 35 19.10 7.42 -6.66
N GLU A 36 19.19 7.68 -5.35
CA GLU A 36 19.06 6.63 -4.33
C GLU A 36 17.66 6.01 -4.31
N ARG A 37 16.61 6.82 -4.48
CA ARG A 37 15.23 6.30 -4.58
C ARG A 37 15.08 5.36 -5.78
N ARG A 38 15.66 5.74 -6.92
CA ARG A 38 15.65 4.92 -8.13
C ARG A 38 16.43 3.62 -7.95
N ALA A 39 17.66 3.69 -7.44
CA ALA A 39 18.46 2.51 -7.15
C ALA A 39 17.75 1.54 -6.18
N ARG A 40 17.08 2.09 -5.15
CA ARG A 40 16.29 1.28 -4.21
C ARG A 40 15.08 0.63 -4.88
N ALA A 41 14.37 1.36 -5.75
CA ALA A 41 13.24 0.82 -6.50
C ALA A 41 13.67 -0.28 -7.48
N GLU A 42 14.80 -0.10 -8.17
CA GLU A 42 15.38 -1.10 -9.07
C GLU A 42 15.79 -2.37 -8.32
N TRP A 43 16.43 -2.23 -7.16
CA TRP A 43 16.77 -3.37 -6.30
C TRP A 43 15.51 -4.12 -5.81
N LEU A 44 14.48 -3.40 -5.32
CA LEU A 44 13.22 -4.01 -4.89
C LEU A 44 12.48 -4.70 -6.04
N ALA A 45 12.47 -4.09 -7.23
CA ALA A 45 11.85 -4.69 -8.41
C ALA A 45 12.56 -5.98 -8.84
N ALA A 46 13.90 -6.01 -8.77
CA ALA A 46 14.66 -7.23 -9.02
C ALA A 46 14.35 -8.35 -8.01
N GLU A 47 14.18 -7.99 -6.74
CA GLU A 47 13.80 -8.94 -5.69
C GLU A 47 12.39 -9.51 -5.90
N PHE A 48 11.41 -8.67 -6.28
CA PHE A 48 10.07 -9.17 -6.62
C PHE A 48 10.07 -10.10 -7.83
N ARG A 49 10.85 -9.79 -8.87
CA ARG A 49 11.00 -10.67 -10.04
C ARG A 49 11.64 -12.01 -9.67
N ARG A 50 12.64 -12.00 -8.78
CA ARG A 50 13.28 -13.23 -8.28
C ARG A 50 12.27 -14.11 -7.54
N ARG A 51 11.42 -13.52 -6.69
CA ARG A 51 10.37 -14.25 -5.96
C ARG A 51 9.29 -14.77 -6.89
N ALA A 52 8.87 -13.97 -7.87
CA ALA A 52 7.89 -14.36 -8.87
C ALA A 52 8.36 -15.62 -9.64
N ALA A 53 9.64 -15.67 -10.02
CA ALA A 53 10.22 -16.82 -10.72
C ALA A 53 10.24 -18.12 -9.89
N GLY A 54 10.14 -18.04 -8.56
CA GLY A 54 10.06 -19.19 -7.66
C GLY A 54 8.65 -19.47 -7.13
N CYS A 55 7.63 -18.83 -7.69
CA CYS A 55 6.27 -18.91 -7.20
C CYS A 55 5.46 -19.93 -8.00
N ASP A 56 4.87 -20.92 -7.32
CA ASP A 56 4.00 -21.93 -7.98
C ASP A 56 2.60 -21.39 -8.29
N ASN A 57 2.17 -20.31 -7.61
CA ASN A 57 0.87 -19.71 -7.77
C ASN A 57 0.89 -18.61 -8.86
N PRO A 58 0.21 -18.79 -10.00
CA PRO A 58 0.25 -17.83 -11.10
C PRO A 58 -0.35 -16.46 -10.72
N GLN A 59 -1.29 -16.44 -9.76
CA GLN A 59 -1.88 -15.18 -9.31
C GLN A 59 -0.90 -14.39 -8.45
N GLU A 60 -0.12 -15.07 -7.63
CA GLU A 60 0.90 -14.44 -6.79
C GLU A 60 2.08 -13.96 -7.63
N GLU A 61 2.53 -14.76 -8.60
CA GLU A 61 3.51 -14.37 -9.61
C GLU A 61 3.08 -13.06 -10.29
N ALA A 62 1.84 -13.00 -10.82
CA ALA A 62 1.32 -11.82 -11.49
C ALA A 62 1.26 -10.59 -10.56
N ASN A 63 0.91 -10.78 -9.28
CA ASN A 63 0.87 -9.70 -8.30
C ASN A 63 2.28 -9.15 -7.99
N LEU A 64 3.29 -10.03 -7.88
CA LEU A 64 4.68 -9.66 -7.66
C LEU A 64 5.24 -8.88 -8.86
N LEU A 65 4.99 -9.35 -10.08
CA LEU A 65 5.40 -8.66 -11.30
C LEU A 65 4.75 -7.29 -11.42
N ARG A 66 3.43 -7.19 -11.18
CA ARG A 66 2.72 -5.89 -11.16
C ARG A 66 3.28 -4.93 -10.13
N SER A 67 3.67 -5.44 -8.96
CA SER A 67 4.27 -4.64 -7.88
C SER A 67 5.64 -4.11 -8.29
N ALA A 68 6.47 -4.93 -8.94
CA ALA A 68 7.76 -4.52 -9.49
C ALA A 68 7.62 -3.40 -10.51
N ASP A 69 6.68 -3.52 -11.46
CA ASP A 69 6.45 -2.48 -12.47
C ASP A 69 5.90 -1.19 -11.87
N SER A 70 5.01 -1.29 -10.87
CA SER A 70 4.47 -0.13 -10.16
C SER A 70 5.56 0.66 -9.45
N LEU A 71 6.52 -0.02 -8.81
CA LEU A 71 7.67 0.62 -8.17
C LEU A 71 8.55 1.37 -9.17
N LEU A 72 8.86 0.76 -10.32
CA LEU A 72 9.68 1.39 -11.35
C LEU A 72 8.99 2.60 -11.97
N ARG A 73 7.68 2.50 -12.22
CA ARG A 73 6.88 3.63 -12.71
C ARG A 73 6.86 4.78 -11.71
N LEU A 74 6.67 4.47 -10.42
CA LEU A 74 6.69 5.47 -9.35
C LEU A 74 8.05 6.16 -9.26
N ALA A 75 9.14 5.39 -9.24
CA ALA A 75 10.49 5.94 -9.17
C ALA A 75 10.84 6.83 -10.36
N SER A 76 10.34 6.47 -11.55
CA SER A 76 10.52 7.27 -12.77
C SER A 76 9.69 8.55 -12.75
N ALA A 77 8.47 8.51 -12.21
CA ALA A 77 7.58 9.68 -12.12
C ALA A 77 8.09 10.75 -11.13
N TYR A 78 8.92 10.36 -10.16
CA TYR A 78 9.54 11.28 -9.19
C TYR A 78 10.95 11.75 -9.59
N GLN A 79 11.33 11.62 -10.86
CA GLN A 79 12.48 12.35 -11.41
C GLN A 79 12.07 13.82 -11.69
N PRO A 80 12.83 14.80 -11.16
CA PRO A 80 12.61 16.22 -11.45
C PRO A 80 12.98 16.59 -12.90
#